data_AF-A0A736RD27-F1
#
_entry.id   AF-A0A736RD27-F1
#
_cell.length_a   1.000
_cell.length_b   1.000
_cell.length_c   1.000
_cell.angle_alpha   90.00
_cell.angle_beta   90.00
_cell.angle_gamma   90.00
#
_symmetry.space_group_name_H-M   'P 1'
#
loop_
_entity.id
_entity.type
_entity.pdbx_description
1 polymer ?
#
loop_
_entity_poly.entity_id
_entity_poly.type
_entity_poly.pdbx_seq_one_letter_code
_entity_poly.pdbx_strand_id
1 'polypeptide(L)'
;MSTISNRLRPVALSLMLTAGSLPAVNAAINTATIVASSVSPSCISWRVSGICYWLKCTPFGCTVKTSIKVTHFIPETVVSVYQDKGKNPWTEMALVSGASGGVENAISGALAGLSAGGGESVSKVPGQRSLHTRFKYADAIGHPATSLIGGQIPGYSCNSAATPLFPYFLSTLDTLVWRTGVPELAYPEALIPGKREVGSQASQNMWGNVYPRSGFITQQDDYKAGAVIAQRVTDIITRSGQVHVYQPLVGHRSPGYWPPDPVTENTGTKNHKWQRLSPALSQSCAVFPDTGGHVAEDGNYAWALWQPYSCCKRRGQTFLYSTDFS
;
A
#
# COMPACT_ATOMS: atom_id res chain seq x y z
N MET A 1 -79.51 1.46 -27.02
CA MET A 1 -78.51 2.47 -26.65
C MET A 1 -77.99 2.15 -25.26
N SER A 2 -76.66 2.03 -25.11
CA SER A 2 -75.91 2.00 -23.84
C SER A 2 -76.14 0.77 -22.93
N THR A 3 -75.14 0.12 -22.32
CA THR A 3 -73.78 0.57 -21.97
C THR A 3 -72.90 -0.66 -21.68
N ILE A 4 -71.67 -0.63 -22.19
CA ILE A 4 -70.57 -1.56 -21.90
C ILE A 4 -70.06 -1.27 -20.48
N SER A 5 -70.01 -2.29 -19.61
CA SER A 5 -69.37 -2.20 -18.29
C SER A 5 -68.12 -3.09 -18.26
N ASN A 6 -66.99 -2.54 -18.69
CA ASN A 6 -65.68 -3.16 -18.51
C ASN A 6 -65.17 -2.83 -17.10
N ARG A 7 -65.16 -3.83 -16.21
CA ARG A 7 -64.51 -3.72 -14.89
C ARG A 7 -63.01 -4.01 -15.04
N LEU A 8 -62.20 -2.96 -15.13
CA LEU A 8 -60.75 -3.03 -14.96
C LEU A 8 -60.43 -3.28 -13.47
N ARG A 9 -59.77 -4.42 -13.18
CA ARG A 9 -59.18 -4.71 -11.86
C ARG A 9 -57.83 -4.00 -11.73
N PRO A 10 -57.54 -3.29 -10.64
CA PRO A 10 -56.19 -2.76 -10.42
C PRO A 10 -55.28 -3.90 -9.94
N VAL A 11 -54.22 -4.18 -10.69
CA VAL A 11 -53.11 -5.04 -10.25
C VAL A 11 -52.21 -4.19 -9.36
N ALA A 12 -52.26 -4.42 -8.05
CA ALA A 12 -51.31 -3.84 -7.10
C ALA A 12 -49.99 -4.59 -7.22
N LEU A 13 -48.95 -3.94 -7.75
CA LEU A 13 -47.59 -4.46 -7.77
C LEU A 13 -46.94 -4.14 -6.42
N SER A 14 -46.87 -5.12 -5.52
CA SER A 14 -46.16 -4.99 -4.25
C SER A 14 -44.65 -5.04 -4.50
N LEU A 15 -43.98 -3.90 -4.39
CA LEU A 15 -42.53 -3.79 -4.42
C LEU A 15 -41.98 -4.28 -3.07
N MET A 16 -41.52 -5.52 -2.99
CA MET A 16 -40.83 -6.01 -1.79
C MET A 16 -39.45 -5.34 -1.70
N LEU A 17 -39.28 -4.46 -0.71
CA LEU A 17 -37.95 -4.07 -0.23
C LEU A 17 -37.32 -5.29 0.45
N THR A 18 -36.43 -5.98 -0.25
CA THR A 18 -35.50 -6.91 0.38
C THR A 18 -34.52 -6.10 1.23
N ALA A 19 -34.62 -6.27 2.55
CA ALA A 19 -33.61 -5.80 3.48
C ALA A 19 -32.26 -6.43 3.07
N GLY A 20 -31.29 -5.57 2.74
CA GLY A 20 -29.96 -6.01 2.33
C GLY A 20 -29.33 -6.87 3.41
N SER A 21 -28.99 -8.10 3.05
CA SER A 21 -27.90 -8.80 3.71
C SER A 21 -26.66 -7.91 3.63
N LEU A 22 -26.00 -7.68 4.76
CA LEU A 22 -24.66 -7.08 4.77
C LEU A 22 -23.81 -7.85 3.74
N PRO A 23 -23.15 -7.18 2.77
CA PRO A 23 -22.31 -7.89 1.83
C PRO A 23 -21.26 -8.67 2.62
N ALA A 24 -21.08 -9.96 2.29
CA ALA A 24 -20.00 -10.76 2.81
C ALA A 24 -18.68 -9.98 2.64
N VAL A 25 -17.90 -9.86 3.72
CA VAL A 25 -16.66 -9.07 3.76
C VAL A 25 -15.52 -9.85 3.11
N ASN A 26 -15.75 -10.31 1.88
CA ASN A 26 -14.79 -10.98 0.99
C ASN A 26 -14.96 -10.38 -0.40
N ALA A 27 -14.40 -9.19 -0.62
CA ALA A 27 -14.32 -8.59 -1.94
C ALA A 27 -12.90 -8.76 -2.48
N ALA A 28 -12.72 -9.73 -3.36
CA ALA A 28 -11.64 -9.64 -4.34
C ALA A 28 -11.81 -8.32 -5.10
N ILE A 29 -10.73 -7.58 -5.24
CA ILE A 29 -10.68 -6.28 -5.92
C ILE A 29 -10.11 -6.44 -7.33
N ASN A 30 -10.48 -5.54 -8.23
CA ASN A 30 -9.97 -5.52 -9.58
C ASN A 30 -9.33 -4.16 -9.90
N THR A 31 -8.65 -4.07 -11.04
CA THR A 31 -7.91 -2.85 -11.42
C THR A 31 -8.85 -1.65 -11.53
N ALA A 32 -10.08 -1.84 -12.04
CA ALA A 32 -11.07 -0.78 -12.17
C ALA A 32 -11.53 -0.23 -10.81
N THR A 33 -11.78 -1.10 -9.82
CA THR A 33 -12.18 -0.66 -8.47
C THR A 33 -11.04 0.05 -7.75
N ILE A 34 -9.80 -0.43 -7.92
CA ILE A 34 -8.59 0.23 -7.39
C ILE A 34 -8.46 1.64 -7.97
N VAL A 35 -8.52 1.78 -9.31
CA VAL A 35 -8.46 3.09 -9.98
C VAL A 35 -9.58 4.00 -9.51
N ALA A 36 -10.82 3.52 -9.46
CA ALA A 36 -11.97 4.32 -9.02
C ALA A 36 -11.79 4.81 -7.57
N SER A 37 -11.26 3.97 -6.69
CA SER A 37 -11.02 4.33 -5.28
C SER A 37 -9.89 5.34 -5.06
N SER A 38 -9.02 5.52 -6.06
CA SER A 38 -7.89 6.45 -5.95
C SER A 38 -8.31 7.92 -6.03
N VAL A 39 -9.53 8.22 -6.48
CA VAL A 39 -10.09 9.58 -6.49
C VAL A 39 -10.60 9.94 -5.10
N SER A 40 -9.72 9.86 -4.10
CA SER A 40 -10.00 10.18 -2.70
C SER A 40 -9.30 11.47 -2.28
N PRO A 41 -10.03 12.58 -2.07
CA PRO A 41 -9.45 13.83 -1.59
C PRO A 41 -8.70 13.69 -0.27
N SER A 42 -9.21 12.82 0.63
CA SER A 42 -8.58 12.56 1.93
C SER A 42 -7.21 11.90 1.82
N CYS A 43 -7.05 11.02 0.83
CA CYS A 43 -5.77 10.38 0.54
C CYS A 43 -4.80 11.38 -0.09
N ILE A 44 -5.21 12.04 -1.19
CA ILE A 44 -4.38 12.97 -1.96
C ILE A 44 -3.84 14.10 -1.09
N SER A 45 -4.66 14.69 -0.19
CA SER A 45 -4.23 15.76 0.72
C SER A 45 -3.37 16.83 0.05
N TRP A 46 -3.86 17.32 -1.08
CA TRP A 46 -3.18 18.32 -1.88
C TRP A 46 -3.09 19.65 -1.12
N ARG A 47 -1.92 20.29 -1.15
CA ARG A 47 -1.73 21.64 -0.62
C ARG A 47 -0.63 22.39 -1.35
N VAL A 48 -0.73 23.72 -1.31
CA VAL A 48 0.41 24.59 -1.61
C VAL A 48 1.34 24.58 -0.40
N SER A 49 2.59 24.19 -0.61
CA SER A 49 3.58 24.05 0.46
C SER A 49 4.68 25.09 0.41
N GLY A 50 4.72 25.97 -0.60
CA GLY A 50 5.77 26.97 -0.70
C GLY A 50 5.89 27.69 -2.04
N ILE A 51 7.06 28.28 -2.27
CA ILE A 51 7.43 28.99 -3.51
C ILE A 51 8.82 28.53 -3.97
N CYS A 52 8.97 28.28 -5.26
CA CYS A 52 10.25 28.01 -5.91
C CYS A 52 10.71 29.21 -6.73
N TYR A 53 12.02 29.46 -6.71
CA TYR A 53 12.67 30.55 -7.41
C TYR A 53 13.57 29.98 -8.52
N TRP A 54 13.39 30.48 -9.72
CA TRP A 54 14.08 30.04 -10.94
C TRP A 54 14.76 31.22 -11.60
N LEU A 55 15.96 31.02 -12.14
CA LEU A 55 16.61 32.01 -12.98
C LEU A 55 16.25 31.73 -14.44
N LYS A 56 15.61 32.71 -15.10
CA LYS A 56 15.38 32.70 -16.54
C LYS A 56 16.31 33.70 -17.21
N CYS A 57 17.32 33.22 -17.93
CA CYS A 57 18.22 34.06 -18.72
C CYS A 57 17.81 34.07 -20.19
N THR A 58 17.84 35.25 -20.79
CA THR A 58 17.73 35.49 -22.24
C THR A 58 18.96 36.30 -22.68
N PRO A 59 19.21 36.47 -23.99
CA PRO A 59 20.31 37.32 -24.47
C PRO A 59 20.27 38.77 -23.96
N PHE A 60 19.12 39.24 -23.47
CA PHE A 60 18.91 40.61 -22.98
C PHE A 60 19.01 40.74 -21.44
N GLY A 61 19.26 39.65 -20.73
CA GLY A 61 19.43 39.65 -19.28
C GLY A 61 18.78 38.44 -18.58
N CYS A 62 18.98 38.37 -17.27
CA CYS A 62 18.40 37.32 -16.43
C CYS A 62 17.32 37.89 -15.51
N THR A 63 16.22 37.16 -15.36
CA THR A 63 15.12 37.51 -14.47
C THR A 63 14.77 36.33 -13.57
N VAL A 64 14.56 36.61 -12.28
CA VAL A 64 14.04 35.62 -11.34
C VAL A 64 12.55 35.41 -11.61
N LYS A 65 12.15 34.16 -11.83
CA LYS A 65 10.77 33.72 -12.00
C LYS A 65 10.38 32.83 -10.84
N THR A 66 9.15 32.97 -10.37
CA THR A 66 8.61 32.17 -9.27
C THR A 66 7.59 31.17 -9.77
N SER A 67 7.45 30.07 -9.04
CA SER A 67 6.37 29.10 -9.20
C SER A 67 5.92 28.62 -7.84
N ILE A 68 4.66 28.24 -7.69
CA ILE A 68 4.21 27.58 -6.46
C ILE A 68 4.91 26.23 -6.28
N LYS A 69 5.19 25.89 -5.02
CA LYS A 69 5.55 24.54 -4.58
C LYS A 69 4.28 23.88 -4.07
N VAL A 70 4.00 22.69 -4.57
CA VAL A 70 2.85 21.89 -4.15
C VAL A 70 3.36 20.63 -3.46
N THR A 71 2.59 20.14 -2.50
CA THR A 71 2.80 18.84 -1.87
C THR A 71 1.49 18.08 -1.87
N HIS A 72 1.53 16.84 -2.32
CA HIS A 72 0.36 15.96 -2.34
C HIS A 72 0.79 14.50 -2.33
N PHE A 73 -0.09 13.63 -1.86
CA PHE A 73 0.13 12.19 -1.81
C PHE A 73 -0.30 11.58 -3.14
N ILE A 74 0.57 10.73 -3.68
CA ILE A 74 0.31 9.95 -4.89
C ILE A 74 0.24 8.48 -4.48
N PRO A 75 -0.70 7.68 -5.03
CA PRO A 75 -0.69 6.25 -4.78
C PRO A 75 0.47 5.64 -5.56
N GLU A 76 1.35 4.94 -4.86
CA GLU A 76 2.60 4.40 -5.41
C GLU A 76 2.45 2.93 -5.77
N THR A 77 1.98 2.12 -4.83
CA THR A 77 1.83 0.67 -5.00
C THR A 77 0.56 0.16 -4.35
N VAL A 78 -0.02 -0.88 -4.93
CA VAL A 78 -0.94 -1.77 -4.24
C VAL A 78 -0.10 -2.89 -3.62
N VAL A 79 -0.24 -3.04 -2.30
CA VAL A 79 0.42 -4.08 -1.51
C VAL A 79 -0.63 -5.10 -1.13
N SER A 80 -0.49 -6.30 -1.68
CA SER A 80 -1.35 -7.44 -1.40
C SER A 80 -0.65 -8.37 -0.41
N VAL A 81 -1.36 -8.82 0.62
CA VAL A 81 -0.85 -9.77 1.62
C VAL A 81 -1.85 -10.91 1.74
N TYR A 82 -1.42 -12.14 1.49
CA TYR A 82 -2.32 -13.26 1.28
C TYR A 82 -1.76 -14.56 1.85
N GLN A 83 -2.66 -15.50 2.17
CA GLN A 83 -2.29 -16.75 2.83
C GLN A 83 -1.55 -17.67 1.86
N ASP A 84 -2.13 -18.00 0.71
CA ASP A 84 -1.58 -19.02 -0.19
C ASP A 84 -1.19 -18.48 -1.55
N LYS A 85 -0.21 -19.12 -2.18
CA LYS A 85 0.25 -18.76 -3.51
C LYS A 85 -0.92 -18.66 -4.50
N GLY A 86 -1.00 -17.52 -5.20
CA GLY A 86 -2.09 -17.23 -6.15
C GLY A 86 -3.41 -16.79 -5.52
N LYS A 87 -3.49 -16.61 -4.20
CA LYS A 87 -4.64 -16.01 -3.50
C LYS A 87 -4.53 -14.50 -3.32
N ASN A 88 -3.82 -13.83 -4.20
CA ASN A 88 -3.78 -12.36 -4.21
C ASN A 88 -5.23 -11.83 -4.38
N PRO A 89 -5.73 -10.99 -3.46
CA PRO A 89 -7.10 -10.46 -3.55
C PRO A 89 -7.28 -9.49 -4.72
N TRP A 90 -6.21 -9.04 -5.37
CA TRP A 90 -6.26 -8.35 -6.66
C TRP A 90 -6.34 -9.35 -7.80
N THR A 91 -7.55 -9.49 -8.38
CA THR A 91 -7.91 -10.57 -9.29
C THR A 91 -6.98 -10.75 -10.48
N GLU A 92 -6.57 -9.65 -11.13
CA GLU A 92 -5.71 -9.69 -12.31
C GLU A 92 -4.26 -10.05 -11.95
N MET A 93 -3.83 -9.66 -10.74
CA MET A 93 -2.47 -9.92 -10.26
C MET A 93 -2.33 -11.29 -9.60
N ALA A 94 -3.43 -11.96 -9.24
CA ALA A 94 -3.41 -13.32 -8.71
C ALA A 94 -2.70 -14.32 -9.63
N LEU A 95 -2.83 -14.16 -10.95
CA LEU A 95 -2.10 -14.97 -11.93
C LEU A 95 -0.59 -14.67 -11.91
N VAL A 96 -0.21 -13.40 -11.79
CA VAL A 96 1.20 -12.97 -11.71
C VAL A 96 1.83 -13.55 -10.45
N SER A 97 1.15 -13.43 -9.31
CA SER A 97 1.55 -14.01 -8.02
C SER A 97 1.64 -15.53 -8.05
N GLY A 98 0.72 -16.20 -8.77
CA GLY A 98 0.69 -17.65 -8.90
C GLY A 98 1.75 -18.21 -9.84
N ALA A 99 2.08 -17.50 -10.92
CA ALA A 99 3.08 -17.90 -11.90
C ALA A 99 4.51 -17.55 -11.47
N SER A 100 4.68 -16.46 -10.70
CA SER A 100 5.96 -16.12 -10.08
C SER A 100 6.33 -17.18 -9.03
N GLY A 101 7.60 -17.60 -9.01
CA GLY A 101 8.07 -18.62 -8.06
C GLY A 101 7.92 -20.07 -8.51
N GLY A 102 8.02 -20.38 -9.81
CA GLY A 102 8.27 -21.76 -10.28
C GLY A 102 9.52 -22.40 -9.63
N VAL A 103 10.43 -21.55 -9.13
CA VAL A 103 11.61 -21.90 -8.36
C VAL A 103 11.29 -22.38 -6.93
N GLU A 104 10.15 -22.00 -6.33
CA GLU A 104 9.72 -22.55 -5.03
C GLU A 104 9.62 -24.05 -5.11
N ASN A 105 9.01 -24.60 -6.17
CA ASN A 105 8.86 -26.05 -6.33
C ASN A 105 10.20 -26.77 -6.53
N ALA A 106 11.19 -26.12 -7.15
CA ALA A 106 12.51 -26.69 -7.40
C ALA A 106 13.44 -26.63 -6.17
N ILE A 107 13.47 -25.50 -5.45
CA ILE A 107 14.25 -25.36 -4.21
C ILE A 107 13.60 -26.14 -3.06
N SER A 108 12.27 -26.23 -3.03
CA SER A 108 11.52 -27.05 -2.08
C SER A 108 11.86 -28.54 -2.15
N GLY A 109 12.23 -29.04 -3.34
CA GLY A 109 12.69 -30.43 -3.51
C GLY A 109 14.10 -30.67 -2.96
N ALA A 110 14.95 -29.64 -2.92
CA ALA A 110 16.33 -29.73 -2.42
C ALA A 110 16.44 -29.39 -0.92
N LEU A 111 15.53 -28.58 -0.38
CA LEU A 111 15.44 -28.18 1.02
C LEU A 111 14.08 -28.61 1.57
N ALA A 112 13.97 -29.89 1.96
CA ALA A 112 12.78 -30.44 2.58
C ALA A 112 12.30 -29.54 3.73
N GLY A 113 11.13 -28.92 3.56
CA GLY A 113 10.50 -28.05 4.58
C GLY A 113 10.26 -26.59 4.17
N LEU A 114 10.81 -26.11 3.05
CA LEU A 114 10.49 -24.76 2.54
C LEU A 114 9.20 -24.70 1.71
N SER A 115 8.59 -25.85 1.38
CA SER A 115 7.37 -25.97 0.56
C SER A 115 6.05 -25.80 1.34
N ALA A 116 6.07 -25.17 2.52
CA ALA A 116 4.84 -24.92 3.26
C ALA A 116 4.16 -23.68 2.68
N GLY A 117 2.88 -23.78 2.32
CA GLY A 117 2.06 -22.64 1.91
C GLY A 117 1.89 -21.60 3.03
N GLY A 118 0.83 -20.81 2.94
CA GLY A 118 0.42 -19.95 4.05
C GLY A 118 0.12 -20.72 5.32
N GLY A 119 0.00 -20.00 6.42
CA GLY A 119 -0.67 -20.59 7.57
C GLY A 119 -0.46 -19.91 8.90
N GLU A 120 -1.18 -20.44 9.87
CA GLU A 120 -1.11 -20.04 11.26
C GLU A 120 -0.69 -21.22 12.11
N SER A 121 0.33 -21.00 12.95
CA SER A 121 0.75 -21.92 13.99
C SER A 121 0.44 -21.29 15.33
N VAL A 122 -0.31 -22.03 16.17
CA VAL A 122 -0.69 -21.57 17.50
C VAL A 122 0.06 -22.40 18.54
N SER A 123 0.94 -21.75 19.29
CA SER A 123 1.62 -22.36 20.43
C SER A 123 0.96 -21.91 21.72
N LYS A 124 0.51 -22.87 22.54
CA LYS A 124 -0.12 -22.60 23.84
C LYS A 124 0.69 -23.25 24.95
N VAL A 125 1.37 -22.42 25.74
CA VAL A 125 2.02 -22.86 26.99
C VAL A 125 1.01 -22.70 28.13
N PRO A 126 0.76 -23.74 28.98
CA PRO A 126 -0.16 -23.63 30.11
C PRO A 126 0.17 -22.42 31.01
N GLY A 127 -0.83 -21.61 31.34
CA GLY A 127 -0.66 -20.40 32.15
C GLY A 127 -0.16 -19.16 31.39
N GLN A 128 0.14 -19.26 30.10
CA GLN A 128 0.53 -18.13 29.23
C GLN A 128 -0.50 -17.86 28.13
N ARG A 129 -0.43 -16.66 27.54
CA ARG A 129 -1.23 -16.30 26.36
C ARG A 129 -0.81 -17.16 25.17
N SER A 130 -1.77 -17.55 24.34
CA SER A 130 -1.47 -18.23 23.07
C SER A 130 -0.62 -17.33 22.17
N LEU A 131 0.44 -17.90 21.61
CA LEU A 131 1.30 -17.26 20.63
C LEU A 131 0.85 -17.71 19.25
N HIS A 132 0.33 -16.76 18.47
CA HIS A 132 -0.15 -16.99 17.12
C HIS A 132 0.91 -16.51 16.14
N THR A 133 1.65 -17.43 15.54
CA THR A 133 2.66 -17.14 14.53
C THR A 133 2.08 -17.42 13.15
N ARG A 134 2.01 -16.38 12.32
CA ARG A 134 1.40 -16.41 10.99
C ARG A 134 2.48 -16.23 9.92
N PHE A 135 2.38 -16.97 8.83
CA PHE A 135 3.14 -16.74 7.61
C PHE A 135 2.22 -16.24 6.51
N LYS A 136 2.59 -15.15 5.84
CA LYS A 136 1.88 -14.66 4.65
C LYS A 136 2.83 -14.38 3.50
N TYR A 137 2.33 -14.62 2.30
CA TYR A 137 2.91 -14.05 1.08
C TYR A 137 2.53 -12.58 0.96
N ALA A 138 3.37 -11.82 0.27
CA ALA A 138 3.11 -10.43 0.00
C ALA A 138 3.72 -9.98 -1.32
N ASP A 139 3.00 -9.11 -2.02
CA ASP A 139 3.39 -8.54 -3.30
C ASP A 139 3.18 -7.03 -3.27
N ALA A 140 4.10 -6.28 -3.88
CA ALA A 140 3.93 -4.85 -4.12
C ALA A 140 4.03 -4.56 -5.61
N ILE A 141 2.94 -4.08 -6.18
CA ILE A 141 2.78 -3.80 -7.60
C ILE A 141 2.40 -2.33 -7.77
N GLY A 142 3.00 -1.65 -8.73
CA GLY A 142 2.77 -0.24 -9.01
C GLY A 142 1.29 0.08 -9.19
N HIS A 143 0.82 1.14 -8.54
CA HIS A 143 -0.58 1.46 -8.49
C HIS A 143 -1.09 1.90 -9.88
N PRO A 144 -2.22 1.38 -10.39
CA PRO A 144 -2.67 1.66 -11.76
C PRO A 144 -3.01 3.14 -11.99
N ALA A 145 -3.42 3.86 -10.93
CA ALA A 145 -3.74 5.28 -10.99
C ALA A 145 -2.56 6.22 -10.69
N THR A 146 -1.32 5.72 -10.57
CA THR A 146 -0.17 6.56 -10.23
C THR A 146 0.01 7.75 -11.19
N SER A 147 -0.06 7.52 -12.51
CA SER A 147 0.05 8.57 -13.53
C SER A 147 -1.24 9.38 -13.71
N LEU A 148 -2.35 8.90 -13.16
CA LEU A 148 -3.60 9.66 -13.10
C LEU A 148 -3.60 10.62 -11.92
N ILE A 149 -3.07 10.26 -10.76
CA ILE A 149 -2.99 11.20 -9.65
C ILE A 149 -1.73 12.09 -9.78
N GLY A 150 -0.62 11.50 -10.25
CA GLY A 150 0.66 12.16 -10.44
C GLY A 150 0.86 12.70 -11.86
N GLY A 151 1.22 13.98 -11.97
CA GLY A 151 1.61 14.61 -13.23
C GLY A 151 0.47 15.13 -14.11
N GLN A 152 -0.80 14.94 -13.72
CA GLN A 152 -1.94 15.34 -14.55
C GLN A 152 -2.04 16.85 -14.81
N ILE A 153 -1.70 17.68 -13.81
CA ILE A 153 -1.84 19.14 -13.92
C ILE A 153 -0.44 19.79 -13.90
N PRO A 154 0.04 20.34 -15.03
CA PRO A 154 1.38 20.91 -15.12
C PRO A 154 1.63 22.02 -14.09
N GLY A 155 2.49 21.73 -13.11
CA GLY A 155 2.85 22.67 -12.05
C GLY A 155 1.99 22.61 -10.78
N TYR A 156 0.96 21.76 -10.78
CA TYR A 156 0.07 21.54 -9.64
C TYR A 156 -0.02 20.06 -9.25
N SER A 157 0.46 19.13 -10.08
CA SER A 157 0.62 17.73 -9.71
C SER A 157 2.03 17.25 -10.02
N CYS A 158 2.66 16.65 -9.02
CA CYS A 158 3.99 16.04 -9.11
C CYS A 158 3.93 14.71 -9.85
N ASN A 159 4.96 14.40 -10.62
CA ASN A 159 5.14 13.06 -11.17
C ASN A 159 5.46 12.08 -10.04
N SER A 160 5.05 10.84 -10.18
CA SER A 160 5.47 9.77 -9.28
C SER A 160 6.70 9.05 -9.81
N ALA A 161 7.45 8.40 -8.91
CA ALA A 161 8.51 7.46 -9.25
C ALA A 161 7.97 6.07 -9.63
N ALA A 162 6.74 5.73 -9.24
CA ALA A 162 6.15 4.43 -9.50
C ALA A 162 5.67 4.28 -10.94
N THR A 163 5.90 3.11 -11.51
CA THR A 163 5.41 2.71 -12.83
C THR A 163 4.12 1.90 -12.65
N PRO A 164 3.00 2.29 -13.27
CA PRO A 164 1.74 1.57 -13.14
C PRO A 164 1.87 0.08 -13.50
N LEU A 165 1.28 -0.79 -12.67
CA LEU A 165 1.25 -2.25 -12.84
C LEU A 165 2.64 -2.95 -12.84
N PHE A 166 3.71 -2.23 -12.51
CA PHE A 166 5.04 -2.80 -12.46
C PHE A 166 5.28 -3.56 -11.14
N PRO A 167 5.76 -4.83 -11.16
CA PRO A 167 6.02 -5.59 -9.94
C PRO A 167 7.32 -5.14 -9.27
N TYR A 168 7.22 -4.50 -8.11
CA TYR A 168 8.38 -4.07 -7.31
C TYR A 168 8.86 -5.15 -6.34
N PHE A 169 7.94 -5.96 -5.83
CA PHE A 169 8.25 -7.07 -4.95
C PHE A 169 7.24 -8.19 -5.15
N LEU A 170 7.73 -9.42 -5.23
CA LEU A 170 6.92 -10.64 -5.23
C LEU A 170 7.58 -11.62 -4.27
N SER A 171 6.94 -11.89 -3.14
CA SER A 171 7.48 -12.79 -2.10
C SER A 171 7.80 -14.19 -2.62
N THR A 172 7.12 -14.65 -3.67
CA THR A 172 7.35 -15.92 -4.36
C THR A 172 8.66 -15.98 -5.14
N LEU A 173 9.27 -14.83 -5.47
CA LEU A 173 10.60 -14.73 -6.08
C LEU A 173 11.70 -14.54 -5.03
N ASP A 174 11.34 -14.07 -3.84
CA ASP A 174 12.24 -13.82 -2.70
C ASP A 174 12.19 -14.95 -1.66
N THR A 175 11.89 -16.17 -2.08
CA THR A 175 11.54 -17.29 -1.19
C THR A 175 12.52 -17.52 -0.04
N LEU A 176 13.82 -17.48 -0.30
CA LEU A 176 14.83 -17.79 0.70
C LEU A 176 14.80 -16.77 1.84
N VAL A 177 14.88 -15.49 1.51
CA VAL A 177 14.94 -14.42 2.52
C VAL A 177 13.56 -14.21 3.14
N TRP A 178 12.50 -14.20 2.33
CA TRP A 178 11.14 -14.00 2.79
C TRP A 178 10.65 -15.08 3.76
N ARG A 179 11.02 -16.36 3.53
CA ARG A 179 10.64 -17.46 4.44
C ARG A 179 11.56 -17.59 5.64
N THR A 180 12.87 -17.40 5.49
CA THR A 180 13.80 -17.66 6.60
C THR A 180 14.00 -16.44 7.50
N GLY A 181 13.95 -15.23 6.93
CA GLY A 181 14.30 -13.99 7.63
C GLY A 181 15.76 -13.95 8.12
N VAL A 182 16.60 -14.94 7.80
CA VAL A 182 17.93 -15.09 8.40
C VAL A 182 18.88 -13.94 8.05
N PRO A 183 18.98 -13.48 6.78
CA PRO A 183 19.81 -12.32 6.46
C PRO A 183 19.37 -11.04 7.19
N GLU A 184 18.07 -10.93 7.49
CA GLU A 184 17.49 -9.75 8.13
C GLU A 184 17.79 -9.67 9.64
N LEU A 185 18.19 -10.78 10.28
CA LEU A 185 18.61 -10.79 11.68
C LEU A 185 19.94 -10.08 11.92
N ALA A 186 20.73 -9.85 10.87
CA ALA A 186 21.99 -9.11 10.95
C ALA A 186 21.77 -7.60 11.16
N TYR A 187 20.57 -7.08 10.91
CA TYR A 187 20.25 -5.68 11.18
C TYR A 187 20.12 -5.44 12.69
N PRO A 188 20.76 -4.40 13.26
CA PRO A 188 20.61 -4.05 14.67
C PRO A 188 19.16 -3.84 15.10
N GLU A 189 18.32 -3.35 14.18
CA GLU A 189 16.87 -3.20 14.33
C GLU A 189 16.16 -4.51 14.70
N ALA A 190 16.66 -5.66 14.26
CA ALA A 190 16.07 -6.97 14.57
C ALA A 190 16.39 -7.43 16.02
N LEU A 191 17.44 -6.88 16.64
CA LEU A 191 17.97 -7.34 17.92
C LEU A 191 17.63 -6.41 19.09
N ILE A 192 17.14 -5.20 18.81
CA ILE A 192 16.83 -4.18 19.81
C ILE A 192 15.30 -4.06 19.96
N PRO A 193 14.70 -4.57 21.04
CA PRO A 193 13.28 -4.39 21.32
C PRO A 193 12.91 -2.90 21.37
N GLY A 194 11.70 -2.54 20.90
CA GLY A 194 11.28 -1.14 20.85
C GLY A 194 11.77 -0.37 19.62
N LYS A 195 12.70 -0.94 18.84
CA LYS A 195 13.21 -0.31 17.61
C LYS A 195 12.48 -0.89 16.40
N ARG A 196 12.06 -0.01 15.49
CA ARG A 196 11.34 -0.36 14.25
C ARG A 196 10.12 -1.26 14.47
N GLU A 197 9.13 -0.73 15.20
CA GLU A 197 7.87 -1.42 15.48
C GLU A 197 6.70 -0.59 14.97
N VAL A 198 5.67 -1.24 14.43
CA VAL A 198 4.40 -0.59 14.09
C VAL A 198 3.59 -0.44 15.37
N GLY A 199 3.40 0.81 15.80
CA GLY A 199 2.85 1.14 17.11
C GLY A 199 3.90 1.12 18.21
N SER A 200 3.43 1.24 19.46
CA SER A 200 4.30 1.18 20.64
C SER A 200 3.59 0.52 21.82
N GLN A 201 4.34 -0.13 22.72
CA GLN A 201 3.78 -0.66 23.96
C GLN A 201 3.31 0.48 24.88
N ALA A 202 4.03 1.61 24.90
CA ALA A 202 3.69 2.78 25.72
C ALA A 202 2.33 3.39 25.34
N SER A 203 1.99 3.39 24.05
CA SER A 203 0.68 3.84 23.54
C SER A 203 -0.37 2.73 23.49
N GLN A 204 -0.08 1.54 24.04
CA GLN A 204 -0.97 0.37 24.05
C GLN A 204 -1.52 -0.03 22.67
N ASN A 205 -0.80 0.29 21.59
CA ASN A 205 -1.22 0.06 20.21
C ASN A 205 -0.19 -0.74 19.40
N MET A 206 0.60 -1.58 20.08
CA MET A 206 1.62 -2.41 19.45
C MET A 206 1.00 -3.42 18.46
N TRP A 207 1.42 -3.36 17.19
CA TRP A 207 1.00 -4.29 16.14
C TRP A 207 2.07 -5.32 15.80
N GLY A 208 3.35 -4.94 15.85
CA GLY A 208 4.45 -5.86 15.62
C GLY A 208 5.72 -5.19 15.12
N ASN A 209 6.79 -5.97 15.08
CA ASN A 209 8.12 -5.57 14.62
C ASN A 209 8.22 -5.52 13.09
N VAL A 210 8.93 -4.52 12.55
CA VAL A 210 9.29 -4.46 11.12
C VAL A 210 10.41 -5.44 10.80
N TYR A 211 11.44 -5.55 11.65
CA TYR A 211 12.57 -6.47 11.42
C TYR A 211 12.45 -7.74 12.26
N PRO A 212 12.78 -8.93 11.74
CA PRO A 212 13.23 -9.18 10.36
C PRO A 212 12.10 -9.02 9.35
N ARG A 213 12.37 -8.42 8.18
CA ARG A 213 11.37 -8.19 7.13
C ARG A 213 11.08 -9.49 6.37
N SER A 214 10.36 -10.38 7.02
CA SER A 214 9.96 -11.70 6.50
C SER A 214 8.44 -11.84 6.46
N GLY A 215 7.95 -12.93 5.88
CA GLY A 215 6.53 -13.28 5.89
C GLY A 215 6.01 -13.75 7.25
N PHE A 216 6.89 -14.01 8.22
CA PHE A 216 6.52 -14.52 9.55
C PHE A 216 6.29 -13.40 10.56
N ILE A 217 5.16 -13.44 11.27
CA ILE A 217 4.86 -12.52 12.36
C ILE A 217 4.08 -13.21 13.48
N THR A 218 4.43 -12.90 14.73
CA THR A 218 3.65 -13.32 15.89
C THR A 218 2.63 -12.24 16.23
N GLN A 219 1.38 -12.45 15.84
CA GLN A 219 0.28 -11.53 16.09
C GLN A 219 -1.06 -12.30 16.13
N GLN A 220 -1.82 -12.08 17.20
CA GLN A 220 -3.11 -12.74 17.40
C GLN A 220 -4.15 -12.28 16.37
N ASP A 221 -4.17 -10.98 16.07
CA ASP A 221 -5.08 -10.36 15.13
C ASP A 221 -4.57 -10.47 13.68
N ASP A 222 -5.33 -11.15 12.82
CA ASP A 222 -4.89 -11.43 11.45
C ASP A 222 -4.81 -10.17 10.55
N TYR A 223 -5.65 -9.15 10.79
CA TYR A 223 -5.58 -7.88 10.07
C TYR A 223 -4.28 -7.13 10.45
N LYS A 224 -3.95 -7.06 11.73
CA LYS A 224 -2.68 -6.46 12.19
C LYS A 224 -1.48 -7.20 11.62
N ALA A 225 -1.53 -8.53 11.58
CA ALA A 225 -0.48 -9.34 10.97
C ALA A 225 -0.28 -8.97 9.50
N GLY A 226 -1.36 -8.90 8.72
CA GLY A 226 -1.32 -8.50 7.32
C GLY A 226 -0.79 -7.08 7.12
N ALA A 227 -1.23 -6.13 7.95
CA ALA A 227 -0.81 -4.73 7.86
C ALA A 227 0.68 -4.52 8.17
N VAL A 228 1.23 -5.22 9.17
CA VAL A 228 2.68 -5.16 9.46
C VAL A 228 3.48 -5.80 8.32
N ILE A 229 3.01 -6.90 7.74
CA ILE A 229 3.66 -7.50 6.57
C ILE A 229 3.64 -6.53 5.37
N ALA A 230 2.52 -5.83 5.14
CA ALA A 230 2.46 -4.79 4.12
C ALA A 230 3.48 -3.66 4.38
N GLN A 231 3.62 -3.23 5.64
CA GLN A 231 4.64 -2.26 6.07
C GLN A 231 6.07 -2.76 5.80
N ARG A 232 6.35 -4.05 6.02
CA ARG A 232 7.66 -4.65 5.76
C ARG A 232 8.02 -4.59 4.28
N VAL A 233 7.09 -4.99 3.41
CA VAL A 233 7.30 -4.94 1.96
C VAL A 233 7.55 -3.50 1.50
N THR A 234 6.81 -2.53 2.02
CA THR A 234 7.02 -1.13 1.64
C THR A 234 8.33 -0.55 2.17
N ASP A 235 8.77 -0.95 3.37
CA ASP A 235 10.11 -0.62 3.87
C ASP A 235 11.23 -1.21 2.98
N ILE A 236 11.04 -2.41 2.40
CA ILE A 236 11.98 -3.02 1.45
C ILE A 236 12.03 -2.20 0.15
N ILE A 237 10.90 -2.04 -0.54
CA ILE A 237 10.90 -1.48 -1.89
C ILE A 237 11.29 0.00 -1.92
N THR A 238 11.02 0.75 -0.85
CA THR A 238 11.34 2.19 -0.78
C THR A 238 12.79 2.46 -0.34
N ARG A 239 13.63 1.44 -0.27
CA ARG A 239 15.07 1.52 0.04
C ARG A 239 15.90 0.82 -1.03
N SER A 240 17.15 1.23 -1.17
CA SER A 240 18.12 0.55 -2.05
C SER A 240 19.02 -0.39 -1.26
N GLY A 241 19.55 -1.43 -1.92
CA GLY A 241 20.56 -2.33 -1.34
C GLY A 241 20.04 -3.21 -0.20
N GLN A 242 18.74 -3.53 -0.17
CA GLN A 242 18.19 -4.48 0.81
C GLN A 242 18.53 -5.90 0.40
N VAL A 243 18.63 -6.81 1.38
CA VAL A 243 18.99 -8.22 1.18
C VAL A 243 17.80 -9.06 0.68
N HIS A 244 17.09 -8.57 -0.32
CA HIS A 244 15.89 -9.18 -0.90
C HIS A 244 15.98 -9.23 -2.44
N VAL A 245 15.17 -10.06 -3.08
CA VAL A 245 14.92 -10.03 -4.53
C VAL A 245 13.78 -9.06 -4.83
N TYR A 246 14.12 -7.85 -5.28
CA TYR A 246 13.15 -6.77 -5.49
C TYR A 246 13.67 -5.72 -6.48
N GLN A 247 12.77 -4.87 -6.96
CA GLN A 247 13.11 -3.64 -7.66
C GLN A 247 12.91 -2.44 -6.72
N PRO A 248 13.92 -1.58 -6.50
CA PRO A 248 13.73 -0.37 -5.71
C PRO A 248 12.75 0.61 -6.36
N LEU A 249 11.76 1.06 -5.58
CA LEU A 249 10.87 2.18 -5.87
C LEU A 249 11.41 3.43 -5.15
N VAL A 250 12.45 4.02 -5.72
CA VAL A 250 13.10 5.21 -5.17
C VAL A 250 13.13 6.29 -6.23
N GLY A 251 12.48 7.43 -5.94
CA GLY A 251 12.54 8.59 -6.81
C GLY A 251 13.89 9.31 -6.71
N HIS A 252 14.37 9.86 -7.83
CA HIS A 252 15.56 10.70 -7.83
C HIS A 252 15.19 12.17 -7.71
N ARG A 253 15.72 12.82 -6.67
CA ARG A 253 15.55 14.26 -6.46
C ARG A 253 16.18 15.03 -7.63
N SER A 254 15.48 16.04 -8.11
CA SER A 254 15.98 16.94 -9.15
C SER A 254 15.51 18.37 -8.89
N PRO A 255 16.07 19.39 -9.57
CA PRO A 255 15.67 20.77 -9.35
C PRO A 255 14.15 20.97 -9.50
N GLY A 256 13.50 21.41 -8.42
CA GLY A 256 12.04 21.59 -8.38
C GLY A 256 11.23 20.30 -8.21
N TYR A 257 11.85 19.17 -7.87
CA TYR A 257 11.19 17.89 -7.66
C TYR A 257 11.79 17.14 -6.46
N TRP A 258 10.93 16.81 -5.50
CA TRP A 258 11.27 16.14 -4.25
C TRP A 258 10.41 14.89 -4.09
N PRO A 259 10.96 13.71 -4.42
CA PRO A 259 10.30 12.43 -4.14
C PRO A 259 10.21 12.18 -2.63
N PRO A 260 9.34 11.24 -2.20
CA PRO A 260 9.19 10.91 -0.79
C PRO A 260 10.45 10.24 -0.23
N ASP A 261 10.65 10.42 1.07
CA ASP A 261 11.61 9.63 1.84
C ASP A 261 11.15 8.16 1.96
N PRO A 262 12.09 7.22 2.23
CA PRO A 262 11.74 5.83 2.47
C PRO A 262 10.66 5.64 3.53
N VAL A 263 9.82 4.61 3.35
CA VAL A 263 8.71 4.34 4.27
C VAL A 263 9.23 4.08 5.67
N THR A 264 8.66 4.79 6.64
CA THR A 264 9.00 4.66 8.07
C THR A 264 7.73 4.76 8.91
N GLU A 265 7.51 3.74 9.72
CA GLU A 265 6.39 3.60 10.66
C GLU A 265 6.37 4.68 11.75
N ASN A 266 5.22 4.89 12.40
CA ASN A 266 5.05 5.84 13.52
C ASN A 266 5.36 7.32 13.22
N THR A 267 5.34 7.73 11.95
CA THR A 267 5.57 9.12 11.51
C THR A 267 4.28 9.92 11.31
N GLY A 268 3.14 9.36 11.72
CA GLY A 268 1.81 9.92 11.43
C GLY A 268 1.60 10.04 9.92
N THR A 269 0.93 11.10 9.48
CA THR A 269 0.66 11.34 8.06
C THR A 269 1.82 12.02 7.31
N LYS A 270 3.03 12.09 7.88
CA LYS A 270 4.14 12.83 7.28
C LYS A 270 4.87 12.05 6.17
N ASN A 271 4.97 10.73 6.30
CA ASN A 271 5.80 9.91 5.42
C ASN A 271 4.99 9.07 4.43
N HIS A 272 3.87 8.49 4.87
CA HIS A 272 2.99 7.70 4.02
C HIS A 272 1.59 7.57 4.64
N LYS A 273 0.66 7.03 3.86
CA LYS A 273 -0.67 6.61 4.30
C LYS A 273 -1.07 5.32 3.61
N TRP A 274 -2.08 4.67 4.16
CA TRP A 274 -2.66 3.42 3.68
C TRP A 274 -4.13 3.61 3.38
N GLN A 275 -4.52 3.27 2.16
CA GLN A 275 -5.92 3.10 1.80
C GLN A 275 -6.25 1.61 1.84
N ARG A 276 -7.24 1.21 2.63
CA ARG A 276 -7.72 -0.18 2.66
C ARG A 276 -8.47 -0.48 1.37
N LEU A 277 -8.13 -1.57 0.71
CA LEU A 277 -8.78 -1.99 -0.53
C LEU A 277 -9.57 -3.28 -0.35
N SER A 278 -8.99 -4.27 0.34
CA SER A 278 -9.60 -5.56 0.63
C SER A 278 -9.31 -5.94 2.09
N PRO A 279 -10.26 -6.55 2.84
CA PRO A 279 -11.53 -7.13 2.37
C PRO A 279 -12.69 -6.14 2.19
N ALA A 280 -12.57 -4.94 2.77
CA ALA A 280 -13.55 -3.87 2.64
C ALA A 280 -12.86 -2.62 2.09
N LEU A 281 -13.34 -2.16 0.93
CA LEU A 281 -12.81 -0.98 0.25
C LEU A 281 -13.11 0.29 1.05
N SER A 282 -12.08 1.06 1.35
CA SER A 282 -12.19 2.38 1.97
C SER A 282 -11.93 3.48 0.95
N GLN A 283 -12.75 4.53 0.98
CA GLN A 283 -12.51 5.78 0.26
C GLN A 283 -11.65 6.77 1.07
N SER A 284 -11.14 6.36 2.24
CA SER A 284 -10.27 7.17 3.08
C SER A 284 -8.95 6.47 3.39
N CYS A 285 -7.94 7.29 3.68
CA CYS A 285 -6.62 6.83 4.08
C CYS A 285 -6.44 6.92 5.59
N ALA A 286 -5.71 5.97 6.15
CA ALA A 286 -5.27 5.92 7.53
C ALA A 286 -3.75 5.71 7.61
N VAL A 287 -3.20 5.69 8.82
CA VAL A 287 -1.80 5.36 9.08
C VAL A 287 -1.78 4.28 10.13
N PHE A 288 -0.93 3.28 9.99
CA PHE A 288 -0.80 2.24 11.01
C PHE A 288 -0.03 2.74 12.23
N PRO A 289 -0.41 2.35 13.46
CA PRO A 289 -1.65 1.64 13.83
C PRO A 289 -2.94 2.44 13.57
N ASP A 290 -3.96 1.81 12.97
CA ASP A 290 -5.28 2.43 12.75
C ASP A 290 -6.42 1.70 13.49
N THR A 291 -7.64 2.23 13.38
CA THR A 291 -8.87 1.60 13.90
C THR A 291 -9.85 1.30 12.78
N GLY A 292 -10.66 0.26 12.95
CA GLY A 292 -11.71 -0.10 12.00
C GLY A 292 -11.25 -1.01 10.86
N GLY A 293 -10.07 -1.64 10.97
CA GLY A 293 -9.69 -2.75 10.12
C GLY A 293 -10.65 -3.93 10.28
N HIS A 294 -11.02 -4.56 9.16
CA HIS A 294 -11.84 -5.77 9.16
C HIS A 294 -10.93 -6.97 8.93
N VAL A 295 -11.11 -8.02 9.73
CA VAL A 295 -10.45 -9.31 9.52
C VAL A 295 -11.12 -9.99 8.33
N ALA A 296 -10.32 -10.34 7.32
CA ALA A 296 -10.79 -11.07 6.15
C ALA A 296 -11.02 -12.54 6.50
N GLU A 297 -12.10 -13.15 6.00
CA GLU A 297 -12.40 -14.56 6.29
C GLU A 297 -11.36 -15.51 5.67
N ASP A 298 -10.83 -15.12 4.51
CA ASP A 298 -9.79 -15.85 3.79
C ASP A 298 -8.36 -15.44 4.18
N GLY A 299 -8.23 -14.47 5.09
CA GLY A 299 -6.95 -13.92 5.54
C GLY A 299 -6.18 -13.14 4.47
N ASN A 300 -6.85 -12.74 3.38
CA ASN A 300 -6.26 -11.98 2.28
C ASN A 300 -6.62 -10.50 2.37
N TYR A 301 -5.62 -9.64 2.17
CA TYR A 301 -5.76 -8.20 2.32
C TYR A 301 -5.05 -7.48 1.19
N ALA A 302 -5.51 -6.26 0.92
CA ALA A 302 -4.79 -5.34 0.05
C ALA A 302 -4.93 -3.90 0.54
N TRP A 303 -3.84 -3.17 0.42
CA TRP A 303 -3.78 -1.74 0.71
C TRP A 303 -3.09 -0.99 -0.43
N ALA A 304 -3.54 0.22 -0.75
CA ALA A 304 -2.75 1.15 -1.55
C ALA A 304 -1.85 1.98 -0.63
N LEU A 305 -0.56 2.00 -0.94
CA LEU A 305 0.44 2.87 -0.34
C LEU A 305 0.37 4.24 -1.00
N TRP A 306 0.23 5.28 -0.19
CA TRP A 306 0.25 6.68 -0.62
C TRP A 306 1.46 7.39 -0.01
N GLN A 307 2.28 8.04 -0.83
CA GLN A 307 3.46 8.80 -0.35
C GLN A 307 3.45 10.25 -0.82
N PRO A 308 3.98 11.20 -0.02
CA PRO A 308 3.95 12.61 -0.33
C PRO A 308 5.08 13.01 -1.28
N TYR A 309 4.70 13.58 -2.42
CA TYR A 309 5.61 14.23 -3.34
C TYR A 309 5.53 15.73 -3.18
N SER A 310 6.65 16.42 -3.35
CA SER A 310 6.66 17.87 -3.52
C SER A 310 7.30 18.26 -4.84
N CYS A 311 6.77 19.29 -5.50
CA CYS A 311 7.29 19.73 -6.79
C CYS A 311 6.89 21.16 -7.14
N CYS A 312 7.55 21.70 -8.15
CA CYS A 312 7.34 23.05 -8.68
C CYS A 312 7.34 23.03 -10.20
N LYS A 313 6.54 23.91 -10.81
CA LYS A 313 6.64 24.15 -12.26
C LYS A 313 7.98 24.80 -12.58
N ARG A 314 8.77 24.19 -13.47
CA ARG A 314 9.99 24.82 -13.99
C ARG A 314 9.64 26.13 -14.72
N ARG A 315 10.22 27.24 -14.27
CA ARG A 315 10.01 28.60 -14.85
C ARG A 315 11.28 29.28 -15.35
N GLY A 316 12.42 28.59 -15.29
CA GLY A 316 13.72 29.07 -15.76
C GLY A 316 14.69 27.92 -16.03
N GLN A 317 15.86 28.23 -16.57
CA GLN A 317 16.89 27.24 -16.85
C GLN A 317 17.50 26.70 -15.54
N THR A 318 17.73 27.56 -14.56
CA THR A 318 18.41 27.21 -13.30
C THR A 318 17.46 27.34 -12.12
N PHE A 319 17.42 26.33 -11.25
CA PHE A 319 16.74 26.42 -9.95
C PHE A 319 17.65 27.13 -8.97
N LEU A 320 17.11 28.11 -8.24
CA LEU A 320 17.86 28.86 -7.23
C LEU A 320 17.64 28.25 -5.85
N TYR A 321 16.42 28.34 -5.33
CA TYR A 321 16.03 27.80 -4.03
C TYR A 321 14.49 27.71 -3.93
N SER A 322 13.99 27.16 -2.83
CA SER A 322 12.58 27.21 -2.47
C SER A 322 12.38 27.63 -1.03
N THR A 323 11.24 28.26 -0.74
CA THR A 323 10.76 28.55 0.61
C THR A 323 9.52 27.72 0.87
N ASP A 324 9.35 27.26 2.11
CA ASP A 324 8.20 26.47 2.54
C ASP A 324 7.27 27.31 3.42
N PHE A 325 5.97 27.06 3.31
CA PHE A 325 4.96 27.65 4.17
C PHE A 325 4.86 26.84 5.46
N SER A 326 4.77 27.55 6.60
CA SER A 326 4.57 26.99 7.94
C SER A 326 3.19 26.38 8.10
#